data_AF-A0A2H1E6M2-F1
#
_entry.id   AF-A0A2H1E6M2-F1
#
_cell.length_a   1.000
_cell.length_b   1.000
_cell.length_c   1.000
_cell.angle_alpha   90.00
_cell.angle_beta   90.00
_cell.angle_gamma   90.00
#
_symmetry.space_group_name_H-M   'P 1'
#
loop_
_entity.id
_entity.type
_entity.pdbx_description
1 polymer ?
#
loop_
_entity_poly.entity_id
_entity_poly.type
_entity_poly.pdbx_seq_one_letter_code
_entity_poly.pdbx_strand_id
1 'polypeptide(L)'
;MGNATLPRKKDSTKVTFSDIKVDSKNGKANWVAEYLYSETNRKVVNKVSAAFTFKEGKIATHTDSFDLWKWTKQAMGPVGYLIGWTPFMKNKIQKAANHNLDTFIKSN
;
A
#
# COMPACT_ATOMS: atom_id res chain seq x y z
N MET A 1 4.45 -16.46 18.84
CA MET A 1 3.89 -15.61 17.76
C MET A 1 5.06 -15.00 17.01
N GLY A 2 5.34 -15.47 15.80
CA GLY A 2 6.57 -15.14 15.06
C GLY A 2 6.34 -14.05 14.03
N ASN A 3 7.16 -13.00 14.05
CA ASN A 3 7.14 -11.91 13.07
C ASN A 3 8.20 -12.22 12.00
N ALA A 4 7.76 -12.65 10.81
CA ALA A 4 8.67 -12.85 9.69
C ALA A 4 8.93 -11.51 8.98
N THR A 5 10.18 -11.06 8.97
CA THR A 5 10.62 -9.84 8.26
C THR A 5 11.57 -10.27 7.14
N LEU A 6 11.25 -9.96 5.88
CA LEU A 6 12.13 -10.24 4.73
C LEU A 6 13.05 -9.03 4.49
N PRO A 7 14.39 -9.16 4.56
CA PRO A 7 15.29 -8.03 4.31
C PRO A 7 15.69 -7.94 2.83
N ARG A 8 15.48 -6.77 2.20
CA ARG A 8 16.12 -6.40 0.94
C ARG A 8 16.87 -5.07 1.14
N LYS A 9 18.09 -5.00 0.59
CA LYS A 9 19.12 -3.96 0.71
C LYS A 9 18.61 -2.51 0.81
N LYS A 10 19.11 -1.80 1.84
CA LYS A 10 19.31 -0.33 2.03
C LYS A 10 18.24 0.62 1.47
N ASP A 11 16.98 0.35 1.75
CA ASP A 11 15.97 1.38 2.00
C ASP A 11 15.18 0.88 3.20
N SER A 12 14.96 1.73 4.21
CA SER A 12 14.41 1.33 5.51
C SER A 12 12.90 1.04 5.45
N THR A 13 12.45 0.33 4.42
CA THR A 13 11.08 -0.15 4.28
C THR A 13 10.88 -1.28 5.27
N LYS A 14 10.03 -1.03 6.26
CA LYS A 14 9.63 -2.02 7.25
C LYS A 14 8.15 -2.32 7.07
N VAL A 15 7.81 -3.61 6.98
CA VAL A 15 6.43 -4.06 6.86
C VAL A 15 6.13 -4.99 8.02
N THR A 16 5.04 -4.73 8.73
CA THR A 16 4.51 -5.59 9.80
C THR A 16 3.08 -5.96 9.48
N PHE A 17 2.68 -7.19 9.74
CA PHE A 17 1.33 -7.69 9.50
C PHE A 17 0.73 -8.33 10.74
N SER A 18 -0.60 -8.33 10.81
CA SER A 18 -1.40 -8.79 11.94
C SER A 18 -2.80 -9.20 11.48
N ASP A 19 -3.55 -9.86 12.37
CA ASP A 19 -4.96 -10.23 12.16
C ASP A 19 -5.21 -11.01 10.85
N ILE A 20 -4.28 -11.88 10.48
CA ILE A 20 -4.40 -12.70 9.28
C ILE A 20 -5.52 -13.71 9.49
N LYS A 21 -6.52 -13.68 8.58
CA LYS A 21 -7.62 -14.63 8.53
C LYS A 21 -7.75 -15.13 7.10
N VAL A 22 -7.78 -16.45 6.93
CA VAL A 22 -7.86 -17.08 5.61
C VAL A 22 -8.87 -18.22 5.66
N ASP A 23 -9.70 -18.31 4.63
CA ASP A 23 -10.54 -19.45 4.32
C ASP A 23 -10.25 -19.96 2.90
N SER A 24 -11.01 -20.95 2.41
CA SER A 24 -10.77 -21.57 1.09
C SER A 24 -10.96 -20.62 -0.10
N LYS A 25 -11.68 -19.51 0.07
CA LYS A 25 -12.04 -18.56 -0.99
C LYS A 25 -11.55 -17.14 -0.74
N ASN A 26 -11.36 -16.75 0.52
CA ASN A 26 -11.08 -15.37 0.92
C ASN A 26 -9.94 -15.29 1.93
N GLY A 27 -9.28 -14.13 1.96
CA GLY A 27 -8.29 -13.77 2.96
C GLY A 27 -8.48 -12.34 3.42
N LYS A 28 -8.04 -12.05 4.65
CA LYS A 28 -7.94 -10.70 5.20
C LYS A 28 -6.67 -10.58 6.02
N ALA A 29 -6.04 -9.42 5.99
CA ALA A 29 -4.90 -9.09 6.84
C ALA A 29 -4.83 -7.59 7.10
N ASN A 30 -4.31 -7.21 8.26
CA ASN A 30 -3.90 -5.83 8.52
C ASN A 30 -2.39 -5.74 8.35
N TRP A 31 -1.91 -4.74 7.62
CA TRP A 31 -0.47 -4.48 7.47
C TRP A 31 -0.12 -3.01 7.65
N VAL A 32 1.09 -2.76 8.13
CA VAL A 32 1.66 -1.44 8.31
C VAL A 32 2.99 -1.39 7.58
N ALA A 33 3.15 -0.42 6.67
CA ALA A 33 4.42 -0.15 6.00
C ALA A 33 4.99 1.20 6.43
N GLU A 34 6.24 1.18 6.86
CA GLU A 34 7.05 2.35 7.18
C GLU A 34 8.10 2.50 6.09
N TYR A 35 8.12 3.62 5.34
CA TYR A 35 9.03 3.82 4.21
C TYR A 35 9.28 5.31 3.92
N LEU A 36 10.22 5.61 3.02
CA LEU A 36 10.42 6.94 2.45
C LEU A 36 9.68 7.06 1.11
N TYR A 37 8.78 8.03 0.99
CA TYR A 37 8.08 8.30 -0.27
C TYR A 37 9.06 8.92 -1.27
N SER A 38 9.30 8.25 -2.38
CA SER A 38 10.38 8.57 -3.32
C SER A 38 10.30 9.97 -3.93
N GLU A 39 9.10 10.49 -4.19
CA GLU A 39 8.92 11.79 -4.84
C GLU A 39 9.27 12.98 -3.92
N THR A 40 9.11 12.82 -2.60
CA THR A 40 9.28 13.93 -1.64
C THR A 40 10.27 13.64 -0.52
N ASN A 41 10.83 12.43 -0.50
CA ASN A 41 11.72 11.90 0.52
C ASN A 41 11.15 11.99 1.95
N ARG A 42 9.82 11.91 2.10
CA ARG A 42 9.14 11.99 3.40
C ARG A 42 8.85 10.60 3.96
N LYS A 43 9.00 10.46 5.27
CA LYS A 43 8.61 9.24 5.99
C LYS A 43 7.08 9.06 5.95
N VAL A 44 6.64 7.87 5.59
CA VAL A 44 5.24 7.46 5.55
C VAL A 44 5.07 6.20 6.38
N VAL A 45 4.07 6.20 7.25
CA VAL A 45 3.52 5.03 7.93
C VAL A 45 2.13 4.79 7.36
N ASN A 46 2.01 3.82 6.45
CA ASN A 46 0.76 3.45 5.82
C ASN A 46 0.14 2.25 6.56
N LYS A 47 -1.06 2.43 7.12
CA LYS A 47 -1.83 1.37 7.79
C LYS A 47 -2.93 0.91 6.85
N VAL A 48 -2.95 -0.37 6.52
CA VAL A 48 -3.76 -0.92 5.44
C VAL A 48 -4.53 -2.14 5.94
N SER A 49 -5.81 -2.19 5.58
CA SER A 49 -6.62 -3.41 5.67
C SER A 49 -6.74 -4.03 4.28
N ALA A 50 -6.18 -5.23 4.14
CA ALA A 50 -6.15 -5.98 2.90
C ALA A 50 -7.25 -7.05 2.88
N ALA A 51 -7.88 -7.22 1.72
CA ALA A 51 -8.79 -8.31 1.42
C ALA A 51 -8.32 -9.05 0.16
N PHE A 52 -8.37 -10.38 0.20
CA PHE A 52 -7.89 -11.26 -0.85
C PHE A 52 -9.02 -12.21 -1.27
N THR A 53 -9.06 -12.58 -2.54
CA THR A 53 -9.80 -13.77 -3.00
C THR A 53 -8.83 -14.77 -3.60
N PHE A 54 -9.16 -16.05 -3.51
CA PHE A 54 -8.35 -17.14 -4.03
C PHE A 54 -9.06 -17.88 -5.16
N LYS A 55 -8.30 -18.23 -6.20
CA LYS A 55 -8.72 -19.14 -7.27
C LYS A 55 -7.60 -20.13 -7.52
N GLU A 56 -7.91 -21.43 -7.46
CA GLU A 56 -6.94 -22.51 -7.67
C GLU A 56 -5.68 -22.39 -6.78
N GLY A 57 -5.89 -21.99 -5.52
CA GLY A 57 -4.81 -21.79 -4.55
C GLY A 57 -3.94 -20.55 -4.78
N LYS A 58 -4.26 -19.72 -5.78
CA LYS A 58 -3.57 -18.45 -6.08
C LYS A 58 -4.42 -17.26 -5.67
N ILE A 59 -3.80 -16.14 -5.30
CA ILE A 59 -4.51 -14.87 -5.08
C ILE A 59 -5.07 -14.41 -6.43
N ALA A 60 -6.40 -14.34 -6.53
CA ALA A 60 -7.10 -13.86 -7.71
C ALA A 60 -7.35 -12.34 -7.64
N THR A 61 -7.66 -11.81 -6.45
CA THR A 61 -7.78 -10.37 -6.22
C THR A 61 -7.12 -9.98 -4.91
N HIS A 62 -6.58 -8.76 -4.90
CA HIS A 62 -6.03 -8.09 -3.72
C HIS A 62 -6.61 -6.68 -3.69
N THR A 63 -7.28 -6.31 -2.60
CA THR A 63 -7.82 -4.97 -2.39
C THR A 63 -7.31 -4.39 -1.08
N ASP A 64 -6.61 -3.26 -1.17
CA ASP A 64 -6.09 -2.52 -0.03
C ASP A 64 -6.96 -1.31 0.29
N SER A 65 -7.37 -1.19 1.54
CA SER A 65 -8.12 -0.04 2.06
C SER A 65 -7.30 0.71 3.09
N PHE A 66 -7.14 2.02 2.91
CA PHE A 66 -6.41 2.90 3.82
C PHE A 66 -6.93 4.34 3.77
N ASP A 67 -6.53 5.15 4.74
CA ASP A 67 -6.89 6.56 4.83
C ASP A 67 -6.01 7.40 3.90
N LEU A 68 -6.56 7.75 2.74
CA LEU A 68 -5.85 8.50 1.72
C LEU A 68 -5.41 9.89 2.22
N TRP A 69 -6.22 10.58 3.01
CA TRP A 69 -5.89 11.92 3.49
C TRP A 69 -4.74 11.90 4.49
N LYS A 70 -4.75 10.94 5.42
CA LYS A 70 -3.60 10.71 6.32
C LYS A 70 -2.34 10.34 5.54
N TRP A 71 -2.49 9.57 4.48
CA TRP A 71 -1.38 9.21 3.60
C TRP A 71 -0.82 10.43 2.86
N THR A 72 -1.66 11.22 2.19
CA THR A 72 -1.22 12.42 1.43
C THR A 72 -0.58 13.44 2.35
N LYS A 73 -1.10 13.63 3.57
CA LYS A 73 -0.48 14.52 4.57
C LYS A 73 0.96 14.09 4.91
N GLN A 74 1.22 12.79 5.05
CA GLN A 74 2.57 12.28 5.31
C GLN A 74 3.46 12.40 4.07
N ALA A 75 2.97 11.94 2.92
CA ALA A 75 3.70 11.83 1.66
C ALA A 75 4.00 13.19 1.01
N MET A 76 3.10 14.17 1.12
CA MET A 76 3.18 15.43 0.34
C MET A 76 3.22 16.70 1.21
N GLY A 77 3.26 16.57 2.54
CA GLY A 77 3.40 17.71 3.46
C GLY A 77 2.25 18.74 3.32
N PRO A 78 2.55 20.06 3.29
CA PRO A 78 1.52 21.11 3.22
C PRO A 78 0.57 20.99 2.01
N VAL A 79 1.09 20.58 0.85
CA VAL A 79 0.27 20.35 -0.36
C VAL A 79 -0.69 19.18 -0.12
N GLY A 80 -0.21 18.08 0.46
CA GLY A 80 -1.03 16.92 0.81
C GLY A 80 -2.13 17.22 1.82
N TYR A 81 -1.90 18.20 2.71
CA TYR A 81 -2.91 18.67 3.66
C TYR A 81 -4.01 19.48 2.95
N LEU A 82 -3.62 20.39 2.05
CA LEU A 82 -4.55 21.32 1.40
C LEU A 82 -5.43 20.66 0.34
N ILE A 83 -4.89 19.72 -0.44
CA ILE A 83 -5.61 19.12 -1.59
C ILE A 83 -5.78 17.60 -1.51
N GLY A 84 -5.28 16.94 -0.46
CA GLY A 84 -5.36 15.48 -0.29
C GLY A 84 -6.78 14.92 -0.16
N TRP A 85 -7.73 15.74 0.27
CA TRP A 85 -9.14 15.37 0.40
C TRP A 85 -9.94 15.52 -0.91
N THR A 86 -9.35 16.12 -1.95
CA THR A 86 -10.06 16.39 -3.21
C THR A 86 -10.18 15.13 -4.08
N PRO A 87 -11.30 14.93 -4.80
CA PRO A 87 -11.43 13.85 -5.79
C PRO A 87 -10.34 13.90 -6.88
N PHE A 88 -9.89 15.11 -7.22
CA PHE A 88 -8.79 15.32 -8.16
C PHE A 88 -7.50 14.62 -7.72
N MET A 89 -7.10 14.79 -6.44
CA MET A 89 -5.89 14.16 -5.91
C MET A 89 -6.01 12.64 -5.88
N LYS A 90 -7.17 12.13 -5.44
CA LYS A 90 -7.45 10.68 -5.48
C LYS A 90 -7.27 10.12 -6.89
N ASN A 91 -7.87 10.76 -7.89
CA ASN A 91 -7.78 10.33 -9.28
C ASN A 91 -6.33 10.41 -9.80
N LYS A 92 -5.55 11.43 -9.41
CA LYS A 92 -4.14 11.56 -9.79
C LYS A 92 -3.29 10.44 -9.20
N ILE A 93 -3.47 10.13 -7.92
CA ILE A 93 -2.75 9.04 -7.24
C ILE A 93 -3.09 7.69 -7.88
N GLN A 94 -4.38 7.44 -8.16
CA GLN A 94 -4.80 6.21 -8.85
C GLN A 94 -4.18 6.09 -10.25
N LYS A 95 -4.16 7.18 -11.03
CA LYS A 95 -3.52 7.20 -12.35
C LYS A 95 -2.02 6.89 -12.27
N ALA A 96 -1.31 7.50 -11.32
CA ALA A 96 0.12 7.24 -11.10
C ALA A 96 0.38 5.78 -10.70
N ALA A 97 -0.43 5.22 -9.81
CA ALA A 97 -0.34 3.82 -9.39
C ALA A 97 -0.57 2.86 -10.57
N ASN A 98 -1.62 3.10 -11.38
CA ASN A 98 -1.90 2.28 -12.55
C ASN A 98 -0.79 2.36 -13.60
N HIS A 99 -0.25 3.56 -13.85
CA HIS A 99 0.87 3.74 -14.78
C HIS A 99 2.12 2.95 -14.36
N ASN A 100 2.45 2.97 -13.07
CA ASN A 100 3.57 2.20 -12.53
C ASN A 100 3.32 0.69 -12.63
N LEU A 101 2.09 0.24 -12.37
CA LEU A 101 1.69 -1.15 -12.52
C LEU A 101 1.81 -1.62 -13.98
N ASP A 102 1.28 -0.84 -14.93
CA ASP A 102 1.37 -1.13 -16.36
C ASP A 102 2.83 -1.22 -16.83
N THR A 103 3.68 -0.33 -16.32
CA THR A 103 5.11 -0.33 -16.62
C THR A 103 5.79 -1.60 -16.12
N PHE A 104 5.49 -2.00 -14.88
CA PHE A 104 6.01 -3.24 -14.29
C PHE A 104 5.57 -4.49 -15.07
N ILE A 105 4.29 -4.55 -15.45
CA ILE A 105 3.73 -5.66 -16.24
C ILE A 105 4.40 -5.76 -17.61
N LYS A 106 4.67 -4.63 -18.29
CA LYS A 106 5.36 -4.63 -19.60
C LYS A 106 6.83 -5.02 -19.52
N SER A 107 7.46 -4.85 -18.36
CA SER A 107 8.88 -5.14 -18.14
C SER A 107 9.16 -6.58 -17.71
N ASN A 108 8.14 -7.41 -17.50
CA ASN A 108 8.23 -8.84 -17.19
C ASN A 108 7.59 -9.67 -18.31
#